data_AF-A0A7W0X8Q8-F1
#
_entry.id   AF-A0A7W0X8Q8-F1
#
_cell.length_a   1.000
_cell.length_b   1.000
_cell.length_c   1.000
_cell.angle_alpha   90.00
_cell.angle_beta   90.00
_cell.angle_gamma   90.00
#
_symmetry.space_group_name_H-M   'P 1'
#
loop_
_entity.id
_entity.type
_entity.pdbx_description
1 polymer ?
#
loop_
_entity_poly.entity_id
_entity_poly.type
_entity_poly.pdbx_seq_one_letter_code
_entity_poly.pdbx_strand_id
1 'polypeptide(L)'
;MDPAALRNRLVMATSMWRETTEDPLPKMPPGDPEEQISGFELQLVELMFAAATPATARRVADKTWDLVHDRPDADPVKVRVVRGHEDLARLAAQGDPGPA
;
A
#
# COMPACT_ATOMS: atom_id res chain seq x y z
N MET A 1 17.39 8.60 -3.95
CA MET A 1 16.41 9.42 -4.72
C MET A 1 16.65 10.92 -4.52
N ASP A 2 15.95 11.78 -5.28
CA ASP A 2 15.83 13.23 -4.98
C ASP A 2 15.06 13.45 -3.65
N PRO A 3 15.56 14.29 -2.72
CA PRO A 3 14.85 14.67 -1.49
C PRO A 3 13.39 15.12 -1.68
N ALA A 4 13.07 15.79 -2.79
CA ALA A 4 11.69 16.19 -3.08
C ALA A 4 10.76 14.98 -3.30
N ALA A 5 11.25 13.96 -4.00
CA ALA A 5 10.51 12.72 -4.22
C ALA A 5 10.29 11.94 -2.91
N LEU A 6 11.29 11.88 -2.03
CA LEU A 6 11.17 11.26 -0.71
C LEU A 6 10.12 11.97 0.16
N ARG A 7 10.13 13.30 0.16
CA ARG A 7 9.11 14.09 0.88
C ARG A 7 7.70 13.80 0.36
N ASN A 8 7.53 13.74 -0.96
CA ASN A 8 6.23 13.45 -1.58
C ASN A 8 5.72 12.06 -1.20
N ARG A 9 6.59 11.04 -1.23
CA ARG A 9 6.28 9.68 -0.77
C ARG A 9 5.79 9.66 0.67
N LEU A 10 6.52 10.32 1.57
CA LEU A 10 6.14 10.39 2.99
C LEU A 10 4.78 11.08 3.20
N VAL A 11 4.52 12.18 2.49
CA VAL A 11 3.23 12.89 2.59
C VAL A 11 2.07 12.01 2.10
N MET A 12 2.24 11.30 0.98
CA MET A 12 1.22 10.39 0.46
C MET A 12 0.98 9.23 1.41
N ALA A 13 2.03 8.54 1.84
CA ALA A 13 1.93 7.38 2.72
C ALA A 13 1.30 7.73 4.07
N THR A 14 1.68 8.86 4.68
CA THR A 14 1.11 9.28 5.97
C THR A 14 -0.33 9.75 5.85
N SER A 15 -0.73 10.34 4.73
CA SER A 15 -2.13 10.68 4.46
C SER A 15 -2.97 9.42 4.29
N MET A 16 -2.48 8.46 3.49
CA MET A 16 -3.15 7.17 3.28
C MET A 16 -3.27 6.36 4.58
N TRP A 17 -2.27 6.40 5.46
CA TRP A 17 -2.35 5.78 6.79
C TRP A 17 -3.52 6.34 7.59
N ARG A 18 -3.64 7.68 7.69
CA ARG A 18 -4.73 8.35 8.41
C ARG A 18 -6.11 8.08 7.83
N GLU A 19 -6.20 7.79 6.55
CA GLU A 19 -7.47 7.39 5.91
C GLU A 19 -7.84 5.93 6.13
N THR A 20 -6.85 5.09 6.43
CA THR A 20 -7.00 3.62 6.48
C THR A 20 -7.17 3.14 7.91
N THR A 21 -6.51 3.79 8.87
CA THR A 21 -6.53 3.44 10.30
C THR A 21 -6.69 4.68 11.18
N GLU A 22 -7.23 4.46 12.38
CA GLU A 22 -7.26 5.44 13.48
C GLU A 22 -5.99 5.39 14.34
N ASP A 23 -5.09 4.43 14.07
CA ASP A 23 -3.85 4.24 14.82
C ASP A 23 -2.85 5.40 14.61
N PRO A 24 -2.02 5.72 15.62
CA PRO A 24 -0.93 6.66 15.45
C PRO A 24 0.07 6.15 14.41
N LEU A 25 0.79 7.07 13.76
CA LEU A 25 1.86 6.71 12.83
C LEU A 25 2.90 5.83 13.53
N PRO A 26 3.32 4.71 12.91
CA PRO A 26 4.28 3.80 13.50
C PRO A 26 5.66 4.47 13.60
N LYS A 27 6.40 4.12 14.65
CA LYS A 27 7.78 4.58 14.82
C LYS A 27 8.70 3.70 13.99
N MET A 28 9.36 4.28 12.99
CA MET A 28 10.36 3.57 12.20
C MET A 28 11.71 3.57 12.91
N PRO A 29 12.50 2.47 12.80
CA PRO A 29 13.86 2.44 13.35
C PRO A 29 14.72 3.52 12.69
N PRO A 30 15.67 4.13 13.41
CA PRO A 30 16.59 5.11 12.84
C PRO A 30 17.43 4.49 11.72
N GLY A 31 17.69 5.23 10.64
CA GLY A 31 18.40 4.71 9.48
C GLY A 31 18.36 5.68 8.30
N ASP A 32 18.62 5.14 7.11
CA ASP A 32 18.52 5.88 5.87
C ASP A 32 17.05 6.32 5.61
N PRO A 33 16.80 7.60 5.27
CA PRO A 33 15.43 8.08 5.06
C PRO A 33 14.66 7.34 3.95
N GLU A 34 15.33 6.91 2.88
CA GLU A 34 14.69 6.17 1.79
C GLU A 34 14.27 4.77 2.25
N GLU A 35 15.12 4.10 3.03
CA GLU A 35 14.80 2.81 3.66
C GLU A 35 13.67 2.94 4.69
N GLN A 36 13.68 3.98 5.53
CA GLN A 36 12.61 4.23 6.51
C GLN A 36 11.25 4.45 5.85
N ILE A 37 11.21 5.31 4.81
CA ILE A 37 9.96 5.60 4.09
C ILE A 37 9.47 4.33 3.39
N SER A 38 10.36 3.60 2.72
CA SER A 38 9.98 2.34 2.06
C SER A 38 9.48 1.30 3.06
N GLY A 39 10.12 1.18 4.24
CA GLY A 39 9.67 0.29 5.31
C GLY A 39 8.30 0.66 5.85
N PHE A 40 8.03 1.95 6.02
CA PHE A 40 6.71 2.44 6.44
C PHE A 40 5.63 2.13 5.38
N GLU A 41 5.92 2.39 4.12
CA GLU A 41 5.01 2.08 3.01
C GLU A 41 4.71 0.59 2.92
N LEU A 42 5.70 -0.29 3.12
CA LEU A 42 5.48 -1.73 3.18
C LEU A 42 4.54 -2.10 4.33
N GLN A 43 4.75 -1.56 5.54
CA GLN A 43 3.84 -1.81 6.66
C GLN A 43 2.40 -1.37 6.37
N LEU A 44 2.22 -0.21 5.73
CA LEU A 44 0.91 0.27 5.32
C LEU A 44 0.25 -0.66 4.30
N VAL A 45 1.00 -1.10 3.28
CA VAL A 45 0.49 -2.05 2.27
C VAL A 45 0.09 -3.37 2.91
N GLU A 46 0.90 -3.92 3.81
CA GLU A 46 0.56 -5.15 4.55
C GLU A 46 -0.70 -4.97 5.39
N LEU A 47 -0.83 -3.86 6.11
CA LEU A 47 -2.01 -3.54 6.90
C LEU A 47 -3.27 -3.52 6.02
N MET A 48 -3.20 -2.85 4.87
CA MET A 48 -4.32 -2.75 3.93
C MET A 48 -4.70 -4.11 3.34
N PHE A 49 -3.71 -4.94 3.00
CA PHE A 49 -3.97 -6.28 2.49
C PHE A 49 -4.55 -7.20 3.56
N ALA A 50 -4.08 -7.11 4.79
CA ALA A 50 -4.61 -7.87 5.91
C ALA A 50 -6.04 -7.46 6.29
N ALA A 51 -6.38 -6.18 6.16
CA ALA A 51 -7.72 -5.64 6.41
C ALA A 51 -8.67 -5.78 5.20
N ALA A 52 -8.19 -6.28 4.06
CA ALA A 52 -9.02 -6.45 2.87
C ALA A 52 -10.10 -7.51 3.10
N THR A 53 -11.30 -7.22 2.65
CA THR A 53 -12.44 -8.14 2.59
C THR A 53 -12.84 -8.33 1.13
N PRO A 54 -13.63 -9.35 0.78
CA PRO A 54 -14.11 -9.49 -0.59
C PRO A 54 -14.78 -8.22 -1.15
N ALA A 55 -15.56 -7.53 -0.33
CA ALA A 55 -16.23 -6.28 -0.71
C ALA A 55 -15.27 -5.09 -0.89
N THR A 56 -14.11 -5.10 -0.22
CA THR A 56 -13.15 -3.98 -0.24
C THR A 56 -11.88 -4.26 -1.04
N ALA A 57 -11.64 -5.50 -1.45
CA ALA A 57 -10.39 -5.94 -2.08
C ALA A 57 -10.03 -5.13 -3.34
N ARG A 58 -11.01 -4.83 -4.20
CA ARG A 58 -10.79 -3.97 -5.38
C ARG A 58 -10.36 -2.55 -4.99
N ARG A 59 -11.05 -1.94 -4.02
CA ARG A 59 -10.71 -0.61 -3.51
C ARG A 59 -9.31 -0.58 -2.87
N VAL A 60 -8.93 -1.65 -2.19
CA VAL A 60 -7.58 -1.80 -1.62
C VAL A 60 -6.53 -1.91 -2.73
N ALA A 61 -6.80 -2.67 -3.80
CA ALA A 61 -5.91 -2.77 -4.96
C ALA A 61 -5.70 -1.40 -5.62
N ASP A 62 -6.79 -0.66 -5.88
CA ASP A 62 -6.74 0.67 -6.48
C ASP A 62 -5.94 1.66 -5.61
N LYS A 63 -6.25 1.75 -4.31
CA LYS A 63 -5.52 2.64 -3.40
C LYS A 63 -4.03 2.31 -3.30
N THR A 64 -3.68 1.03 -3.22
CA THR A 64 -2.27 0.63 -3.14
C THR A 64 -1.55 0.84 -4.47
N TRP A 65 -2.26 0.81 -5.60
CA TRP A 65 -1.72 1.18 -6.90
C TRP A 65 -1.42 2.68 -7.01
N ASP A 66 -2.31 3.54 -6.51
CA ASP A 66 -2.12 5.00 -6.45
C ASP A 66 -0.81 5.39 -5.73
N LEU A 67 -0.36 4.57 -4.77
CA LEU A 67 0.90 4.80 -4.06
C LEU A 67 2.14 4.58 -4.95
N VAL A 68 2.08 3.67 -5.93
CA VAL A 68 3.27 3.08 -6.57
C VAL A 68 3.29 3.12 -8.11
N HIS A 69 2.20 3.51 -8.78
CA HIS A 69 2.08 3.37 -10.24
C HIS A 69 3.19 4.09 -11.04
N ASP A 70 3.58 5.29 -10.61
CA ASP A 70 4.60 6.11 -11.27
C ASP A 70 6.05 5.73 -10.90
N ARG A 71 6.24 4.68 -10.08
CA ARG A 71 7.56 4.25 -9.61
C ARG A 71 8.21 3.22 -10.55
N PRO A 72 9.54 3.06 -10.52
CA PRO A 72 10.23 1.98 -11.23
C PRO A 72 9.72 0.60 -10.81
N ASP A 73 9.73 -0.37 -11.72
CA ASP A 73 9.27 -1.75 -11.44
C ASP A 73 10.15 -2.50 -10.44
N ALA A 74 11.39 -2.04 -10.23
CA ALA A 74 12.29 -2.58 -9.22
C ALA A 74 12.06 -1.98 -7.81
N ASP A 75 11.15 -1.00 -7.65
CA ASP A 75 10.82 -0.45 -6.34
C ASP A 75 10.22 -1.54 -5.43
N PRO A 76 10.75 -1.76 -4.22
CA PRO A 76 10.34 -2.88 -3.37
C PRO A 76 8.86 -2.79 -2.96
N VAL A 77 8.32 -1.58 -2.82
CA VAL A 77 6.90 -1.37 -2.49
C VAL A 77 6.04 -1.71 -3.71
N LYS A 78 6.43 -1.26 -4.92
CA LYS A 78 5.72 -1.60 -6.15
C LYS A 78 5.69 -3.11 -6.40
N VAL A 79 6.83 -3.78 -6.23
CA VAL A 79 6.93 -5.25 -6.35
C VAL A 79 5.96 -5.93 -5.38
N ARG A 80 5.88 -5.45 -4.13
CA ARG A 80 4.98 -6.03 -3.13
C ARG A 80 3.50 -5.82 -3.47
N VAL A 81 3.14 -4.62 -3.93
CA VAL A 81 1.76 -4.28 -4.34
C VAL A 81 1.32 -5.16 -5.51
N VAL A 82 2.14 -5.24 -6.57
CA VAL A 82 1.84 -6.06 -7.75
C VAL A 82 1.65 -7.53 -7.38
N ARG A 83 2.51 -8.09 -6.51
CA ARG A 83 2.37 -9.47 -6.04
C ARG A 83 1.07 -9.70 -5.25
N GLY A 84 0.66 -8.73 -4.43
CA GLY A 84 -0.56 -8.85 -3.62
C GLY A 84 -1.86 -8.65 -4.41
N HIS A 85 -1.81 -8.00 -5.58
CA HIS A 85 -3.00 -7.79 -6.42
C HIS A 85 -3.63 -9.09 -6.90
N GLU A 86 -2.86 -10.16 -7.11
CA GLU A 86 -3.41 -11.47 -7.44
C GLU A 86 -4.27 -12.03 -6.29
N ASP A 87 -3.80 -11.89 -5.05
CA ASP A 87 -4.54 -12.33 -3.86
C ASP A 87 -5.80 -11.49 -3.64
N LEU A 88 -5.71 -10.17 -3.84
CA LEU A 88 -6.87 -9.29 -3.78
C LEU A 88 -7.89 -9.58 -4.88
N ALA A 89 -7.45 -9.90 -6.10
CA ALA A 89 -8.35 -10.28 -7.18
C ALA A 89 -9.10 -11.58 -6.84
N ARG A 90 -8.38 -12.58 -6.29
CA ARG A 90 -8.98 -13.82 -5.79
C ARG A 90 -9.95 -13.58 -4.64
N LEU A 91 -9.64 -12.65 -3.75
CA LEU A 91 -10.52 -12.28 -2.63
C LEU A 91 -11.77 -11.55 -3.11
N ALA A 92 -11.64 -10.61 -4.06
CA ALA A 92 -12.76 -9.87 -4.65
C ALA A 92 -13.76 -10.80 -5.35
N ALA A 93 -13.26 -11.80 -6.09
CA ALA A 93 -14.10 -12.78 -6.78
C ALA A 93 -14.98 -13.62 -5.85
N GLN A 94 -14.62 -13.74 -4.56
CA GLN A 94 -15.44 -14.47 -3.57
C GLN A 94 -16.64 -13.66 -3.08
N GLY A 95 -16.60 -12.33 -3.22
CA GLY A 95 -17.65 -11.40 -2.80
C GLY A 95 -18.65 -11.07 -3.90
N ASP A 96 -18.39 -11.53 -5.13
CA ASP A 96 -19.25 -11.35 -6.29
C ASP A 96 -20.02 -12.66 -6.52
N PRO A 97 -21.25 -12.82 -6.00
CA PRO A 97 -22.11 -13.90 -6.43
C PRO A 97 -22.48 -13.59 -7.88
N GLY A 98 -21.74 -14.17 -8.82
CA GLY A 98 -22.04 -14.05 -10.25
C GLY A 98 -23.54 -14.30 -10.51
N PRO A 99 -24.10 -13.74 -11.61
CA PRO A 99 -25.53 -13.80 -11.85
C PRO A 99 -25.97 -15.28 -11.90
N ALA A 100 -26.84 -15.65 -10.95
CA ALA A 100 -27.53 -16.93 -10.91
C ALA A 100 -28.59 -17.03 -12.02
#